data_AF-A0A6G1K604-F1
#
_entry.id   AF-A0A6G1K604-F1
#
_cell.length_a   1.000
_cell.length_b   1.000
_cell.length_c   1.000
_cell.angle_alpha   90.00
_cell.angle_beta   90.00
_cell.angle_gamma   90.00
#
_symmetry.space_group_name_H-M   'P 1'
#
loop_
_entity.id
_entity.type
_entity.pdbx_description
1 polymer ?
#
loop_
_entity_poly.entity_id
_entity_poly.type
_entity_poly.pdbx_seq_one_letter_code
_entity_poly.pdbx_strand_id
1 'polypeptide(L)'
;MNQAFDNSKDNPATGDAIDDDYVSRPGQNEIKVQKDSAPVEDPIDPNTADSDAQLAKDDKDAIDSSNIVEGRTRGETKSKGS
;
A
#
# COMPACT_ATOMS: atom_id res chain seq x y z
N MET A 1 -5.26 -5.25 -49.13
CA MET A 1 -5.22 -6.00 -47.85
C MET A 1 -4.00 -6.89 -47.89
N ASN A 2 -3.01 -6.84 -46.99
CA ASN A 2 -2.86 -6.17 -45.70
C ASN A 2 -1.40 -5.71 -45.57
N GLN A 3 -1.20 -4.47 -45.10
CA GLN A 3 0.10 -4.04 -44.60
C GLN A 3 0.29 -4.66 -43.22
N ALA A 4 1.40 -5.35 -42.99
CA ALA A 4 1.77 -5.84 -41.67
C ALA A 4 2.24 -4.65 -40.83
N PHE A 5 1.50 -4.33 -39.76
CA PHE A 5 1.89 -3.34 -38.78
C PHE A 5 2.99 -3.96 -37.90
N ASP A 6 4.24 -3.56 -38.13
CA ASP A 6 5.36 -3.86 -37.23
C ASP A 6 5.20 -3.03 -35.95
N ASN A 7 4.80 -3.69 -34.87
CA ASN A 7 4.57 -3.09 -33.55
C ASN A 7 5.84 -3.10 -32.67
N SER A 8 7.04 -3.04 -33.27
CA SER A 8 8.32 -3.05 -32.54
C SER A 8 8.67 -1.74 -31.79
N LYS A 9 7.77 -0.75 -31.77
CA LYS A 9 8.03 0.57 -31.14
C LYS A 9 7.40 0.78 -29.76
N ASP A 10 6.69 -0.22 -29.22
CA ASP A 10 6.13 -0.17 -27.87
C ASP A 10 7.05 -0.89 -26.87
N ASN A 11 8.35 -0.62 -26.92
CA ASN A 11 9.21 -0.96 -25.79
C ASN A 11 9.07 0.20 -24.78
N PRO A 12 8.25 0.09 -23.70
CA PRO A 12 8.26 1.11 -22.68
C PRO A 12 9.71 1.24 -22.21
N ALA A 13 10.21 2.48 -22.13
CA ALA A 13 11.54 2.73 -21.59
C ALA A 13 11.69 1.89 -20.31
N THR A 14 12.54 0.89 -20.37
CA THR A 14 12.81 -0.01 -19.26
C THR A 14 13.69 0.78 -18.29
N GLY A 15 13.10 1.80 -17.67
CA GLY A 15 13.72 2.49 -16.55
C GLY A 15 13.78 1.50 -15.40
N ASP A 16 14.95 1.34 -14.80
CA ASP A 16 15.06 0.64 -13.53
C ASP A 16 14.18 1.40 -12.53
N ALA A 17 13.06 0.79 -12.13
CA ALA A 17 12.08 1.41 -11.22
C ALA A 17 12.56 1.48 -9.76
N ILE A 18 13.82 1.13 -9.51
CA ILE A 18 14.46 1.08 -8.20
C ILE A 18 15.40 2.27 -8.09
N ASP A 19 15.15 3.14 -7.12
CA ASP A 19 15.99 4.31 -6.79
C ASP A 19 16.20 4.35 -5.27
N ASP A 20 17.46 4.43 -4.81
CA ASP A 20 17.79 4.52 -3.38
C ASP A 20 18.46 5.88 -3.02
N ASP A 21 18.49 6.86 -3.95
CA ASP A 21 19.19 8.15 -3.75
C ASP A 21 18.57 8.98 -2.62
N TYR A 22 17.33 8.69 -2.23
CA TYR A 22 16.64 9.32 -1.11
C TYR A 22 17.04 8.76 0.27
N VAL A 23 17.71 7.59 0.32
CA VAL A 23 18.03 6.87 1.57
C VAL A 23 19.19 7.55 2.32
N SER A 24 20.06 8.23 1.58
CA SER A 24 21.18 8.97 2.15
C SER A 24 21.40 10.29 1.43
N ARG A 25 21.28 11.41 2.16
CA ARG A 25 21.76 12.73 1.70
C ARG A 25 23.02 13.12 2.47
N PRO A 26 24.07 13.63 1.80
CA PRO A 26 25.22 14.21 2.49
C PRO A 26 24.77 15.26 3.51
N GLY A 27 25.10 15.06 4.78
CA GLY A 27 24.76 15.97 5.89
C GLY A 27 23.42 15.69 6.59
N GLN A 28 22.67 14.66 6.19
CA GLN A 28 21.39 14.30 6.81
C GLN A 28 21.44 12.85 7.31
N ASN A 29 21.80 12.66 8.58
CA ASN A 29 21.98 11.34 9.21
C ASN A 29 20.86 10.98 10.21
N GLU A 30 19.87 11.87 10.39
CA GLU A 30 18.94 11.82 11.52
C GLU A 30 17.64 11.08 11.21
N ILE A 31 17.20 11.05 9.95
CA ILE A 31 15.95 10.40 9.53
C ILE A 31 16.30 9.18 8.67
N LYS A 32 16.05 7.99 9.22
CA LYS A 32 16.23 6.73 8.48
C LYS A 32 15.06 6.55 7.53
N VAL A 33 15.32 6.53 6.23
CA VAL A 33 14.34 6.20 5.19
C VAL A 33 14.61 4.76 4.71
N GLN A 34 13.55 4.00 4.45
CA GLN A 34 13.66 2.62 3.97
C GLN A 34 13.96 2.62 2.47
N LYS A 35 14.91 1.78 2.03
CA LYS A 35 15.24 1.53 0.62
C LYS A 35 14.07 0.90 -0.14
N ASP A 36 14.03 1.08 -1.46
CA ASP A 36 13.02 0.46 -2.34
C ASP A 36 13.10 -1.07 -2.27
N SER A 37 14.33 -1.57 -2.18
CA SER A 37 14.64 -3.00 -2.10
C SER A 37 14.59 -3.58 -0.68
N ALA A 38 14.30 -2.76 0.34
CA ALA A 38 14.26 -3.25 1.71
C ALA A 38 13.10 -4.24 1.87
N PRO A 39 13.35 -5.47 2.37
CA PRO A 39 12.26 -6.39 2.68
C PRO A 39 11.38 -5.77 3.78
N VAL A 40 10.07 -5.84 3.57
CA VAL A 40 9.07 -5.45 4.56
C VAL A 40 8.41 -6.72 5.06
N GLU A 41 8.34 -6.86 6.38
CA GLU A 41 7.63 -7.96 7.01
C GLU A 41 6.13 -7.79 6.76
N ASP A 42 5.52 -8.80 6.14
CA ASP A 42 4.07 -8.89 6.03
C ASP A 42 3.52 -9.47 7.35
N PRO A 43 2.68 -8.73 8.10
CA PRO A 43 2.08 -9.25 9.32
C PRO A 43 1.08 -10.40 9.06
N ILE A 44 0.73 -10.67 7.80
CA ILE A 44 -0.22 -11.71 7.41
C ILE A 44 0.53 -13.02 7.13
N ASP A 45 0.11 -14.11 7.77
CA ASP A 45 0.61 -15.45 7.45
C ASP A 45 -0.06 -15.97 6.17
N PRO A 46 0.67 -16.13 5.05
CA PRO A 46 0.09 -16.53 3.77
C PRO A 46 -0.51 -17.94 3.79
N ASN A 47 -0.10 -18.81 4.73
CA ASN A 47 -0.63 -20.16 4.83
C ASN A 47 -2.04 -20.21 5.42
N THR A 48 -2.43 -19.17 6.16
CA THR A 48 -3.72 -19.12 6.86
C THR A 48 -4.60 -17.99 6.39
N ALA A 49 -4.05 -17.01 5.66
CA ALA A 49 -4.76 -15.85 5.13
C ALA A 49 -6.00 -16.22 4.29
N ASP A 50 -5.90 -17.24 3.44
CA ASP A 50 -6.97 -17.69 2.54
C ASP A 50 -7.74 -18.91 3.09
N SER A 51 -7.87 -18.99 4.42
CA SER A 51 -8.58 -20.10 5.06
C SER A 51 -10.03 -19.76 5.40
N ASP A 52 -10.91 -20.77 5.39
CA ASP A 52 -12.30 -20.64 5.84
C ASP A 52 -12.42 -20.07 7.27
N ALA A 53 -11.42 -20.31 8.11
CA ALA A 53 -11.36 -19.77 9.47
C ALA A 53 -11.19 -18.25 9.49
N GLN A 54 -10.44 -17.67 8.54
CA GLN A 54 -10.34 -16.21 8.40
C GLN A 54 -11.66 -15.63 7.89
N LEU A 55 -12.27 -16.23 6.86
CA LEU A 55 -13.58 -15.77 6.36
C LEU A 55 -14.64 -15.73 7.47
N ALA A 56 -14.73 -16.78 8.28
CA ALA A 56 -15.69 -16.83 9.38
C ALA A 56 -15.38 -15.82 10.51
N LYS A 57 -14.14 -15.36 10.63
CA LYS A 57 -13.75 -14.30 11.57
C LYS A 57 -14.10 -12.95 10.98
N ASP A 58 -13.76 -12.70 9.72
CA ASP A 58 -14.07 -11.48 8.98
C ASP A 58 -15.59 -11.21 8.99
N ASP A 59 -16.41 -12.24 8.77
CA ASP A 59 -17.87 -12.13 8.83
C ASP A 59 -18.37 -11.67 10.21
N LYS A 60 -17.71 -12.06 11.30
CA LYS A 60 -18.04 -11.61 12.66
C LYS A 60 -17.56 -10.20 12.92
N ASP A 61 -16.32 -9.90 12.54
CA ASP A 61 -15.69 -8.60 12.76
C ASP A 61 -16.40 -7.51 11.93
N ALA A 62 -16.91 -7.85 10.74
CA ALA A 62 -17.63 -6.94 9.85
C ALA A 62 -18.94 -6.39 10.45
N ILE A 63 -19.59 -7.15 11.33
CA ILE A 63 -20.82 -6.73 12.01
C ILE A 63 -20.58 -6.24 13.45
N ASP A 64 -19.35 -6.37 13.96
CA ASP A 64 -19.01 -5.97 15.32
C ASP A 64 -18.86 -4.44 15.43
N SER A 65 -19.91 -3.80 15.92
CA SER A 65 -19.93 -2.35 16.13
C SER A 65 -18.93 -1.88 17.19
N SER A 66 -18.40 -2.75 18.04
CA SER A 66 -17.39 -2.37 19.05
C SER A 66 -16.03 -2.01 18.42
N ASN A 67 -15.78 -2.48 17.19
CA ASN A 67 -14.61 -2.10 16.40
C ASN A 67 -14.76 -0.74 15.71
N ILE A 68 -15.93 -0.10 15.80
CA ILE A 68 -16.16 1.24 15.26
C ILE A 68 -15.67 2.28 16.27
N VAL A 69 -14.75 3.14 15.84
CA VAL A 69 -14.29 4.27 16.65
C VAL A 69 -15.44 5.28 16.79
N GLU A 70 -15.88 5.53 18.02
CA GLU A 70 -16.90 6.53 18.30
C GLU A 70 -16.39 7.96 18.06
N GLY A 71 -17.24 8.79 17.43
CA GLY A 71 -16.97 10.21 17.22
C GLY A 71 -16.57 10.55 15.79
N ARG A 72 -15.70 11.56 15.66
CA ARG A 72 -15.34 12.15 14.37
C ARG A 72 -14.02 11.61 13.86
N THR A 73 -13.98 11.27 12.57
CA THR A 73 -12.76 10.81 11.90
C THR A 73 -11.75 11.95 11.77
N ARG A 74 -10.48 11.60 11.54
CA ARG A 74 -9.41 12.60 11.41
C ARG A 74 -9.72 13.55 10.24
N GLY A 75 -9.81 14.86 10.52
CA GLY A 75 -10.11 15.90 9.52
C GLY A 75 -11.53 16.46 9.61
N GLU A 76 -12.42 15.83 10.37
CA GLU A 76 -13.76 16.35 10.67
C GLU A 76 -13.68 17.55 11.64
N THR A 77 -13.76 18.77 11.10
CA THR A 77 -13.87 20.00 11.89
C THR A 77 -15.22 20.10 12.60
N LYS A 78 -15.32 20.89 13.69
CA LYS A 78 -16.61 21.04 14.41
C LYS A 78 -17.64 21.67 13.48
N SER A 79 -18.83 21.07 13.40
CA SER A 79 -20.02 21.83 13.02
C SER A 79 -20.03 23.10 13.86
N LYS A 80 -20.10 24.27 13.22
CA LYS A 80 -20.22 25.56 13.92
C LYS A 80 -21.41 25.42 14.86
N GLY A 81 -21.13 25.48 16.16
CA GLY A 81 -22.16 25.40 17.20
C GLY A 81 -23.26 26.41 16.90
N SER A 82 -24.51 25.95 17.04
CA SER A 82 -25.71 26.78 17.01
C SER A 82 -25.71 27.80 18.14
#